data_AF-A0A124FKZ1-F1
#
_entry.id   AF-A0A124FKZ1-F1
#
_cell.length_a   1.000
_cell.length_b   1.000
_cell.length_c   1.000
_cell.angle_alpha   90.00
_cell.angle_beta   90.00
_cell.angle_gamma   90.00
#
_symmetry.space_group_name_H-M   'P 1'
#
loop_
_entity.id
_entity.type
_entity.pdbx_description
1 polymer ?
#
loop_
_entity_poly.entity_id
_entity_poly.type
_entity_poly.pdbx_seq_one_letter_code
_entity_poly.pdbx_strand_id
1 'polypeptide(L)' 'MGIKRYKPYTPGRRFMATPDFSEVTKKAPERTLVKPLNSKAGRNSLGRVTIRRRG' A
#
# COMPACT_ATOMS: atom_id res chain seq x y z
N MET A 1 -16.26 -7.69 1.40
CA MET A 1 -15.62 -6.36 1.25
C MET A 1 -16.23 -5.59 0.08
N GLY A 2 -16.73 -4.37 0.32
CA GLY A 2 -17.24 -3.47 -0.74
C GLY A 2 -16.17 -2.59 -1.39
N ILE A 3 -16.55 -1.89 -2.46
CA ILE A 3 -15.75 -0.84 -3.11
C ILE A 3 -16.40 0.52 -2.84
N LYS A 4 -15.65 1.43 -2.20
CA LYS A 4 -16.04 2.82 -1.96
C LYS A 4 -15.62 3.68 -3.16
N ARG A 5 -16.60 4.25 -3.84
CA ARG A 5 -16.40 5.29 -4.86
C ARG A 5 -16.54 6.68 -4.24
N TYR A 6 -15.72 7.62 -4.68
CA TYR A 6 -15.72 8.99 -4.17
C TYR A 6 -16.50 9.92 -5.10
N LYS A 7 -17.11 10.97 -4.53
CA LYS A 7 -17.62 12.09 -5.34
C LYS A 7 -16.42 12.73 -6.09
N PRO A 8 -16.57 13.12 -7.37
CA PRO A 8 -15.48 13.68 -8.18
C PRO A 8 -15.24 15.16 -7.86
N TYR A 9 -14.97 15.48 -6.60
CA TYR A 9 -14.75 16.87 -6.16
C TYR A 9 -13.33 17.37 -6.43
N THR A 10 -12.41 16.50 -6.84
CA THR A 10 -11.12 16.85 -7.46
C THR A 10 -10.85 15.94 -8.66
N PRO A 11 -10.05 16.38 -9.66
CA PRO A 11 -9.74 15.56 -10.83
C PRO A 11 -9.12 14.20 -10.48
N GLY A 12 -8.21 14.18 -9.49
CA GLY A 12 -7.54 12.94 -9.05
C GLY A 12 -8.48 11.92 -8.39
N ARG A 13 -9.58 12.37 -7.77
CA ARG A 13 -10.55 11.46 -7.15
C ARG A 13 -11.61 10.91 -8.11
N ARG A 14 -11.69 11.42 -9.34
CA ARG A 14 -12.76 11.08 -10.31
C ARG A 14 -12.86 9.57 -10.58
N PHE A 15 -11.74 8.91 -10.76
CA PHE A 15 -11.66 7.48 -11.05
C PHE A 15 -11.12 6.66 -9.87
N MET A 16 -10.88 7.31 -8.74
CA MET A 16 -10.33 6.66 -7.55
C MET A 16 -11.43 5.84 -6.87
N ALA A 17 -11.11 4.59 -6.58
CA ALA A 17 -11.94 3.71 -5.79
C ALA A 17 -11.05 3.04 -4.72
N THR A 18 -11.57 2.92 -3.51
CA THR A 18 -10.87 2.24 -2.40
C THR A 18 -11.72 1.09 -1.88
N PRO A 19 -11.12 0.06 -1.29
CA PRO A 19 -11.86 -0.94 -0.52
C PRO A 19 -12.60 -0.30 0.67
N ASP A 20 -13.70 -0.91 1.08
CA ASP A 20 -14.56 -0.49 2.20
C ASP A 20 -13.95 -0.83 3.58
N PHE A 21 -13.04 -1.80 3.68
CA PHE A 21 -12.37 -2.23 4.92
C PHE A 21 -13.33 -2.54 6.10
N SER A 22 -14.62 -2.72 5.87
CA SER A 22 -15.65 -2.99 6.89
C SER A 22 -15.39 -4.26 7.72
N GLU A 23 -14.69 -5.24 7.16
CA GLU A 23 -14.29 -6.48 7.84
C GLU A 23 -13.02 -6.33 8.71
N VAL A 24 -12.30 -5.21 8.61
CA VAL A 24 -11.07 -4.97 9.37
C VAL A 24 -11.43 -4.51 10.79
N THR A 25 -11.34 -5.44 11.76
CA THR A 25 -11.79 -5.22 13.14
C THR A 25 -10.79 -4.47 14.02
N LYS A 26 -9.49 -4.58 13.74
CA LYS A 26 -8.40 -3.91 14.49
C LYS A 26 -7.56 -3.06 13.55
N LYS A 27 -7.19 -1.85 14.02
CA LYS A 27 -6.37 -0.90 13.25
C LYS A 27 -4.86 -1.13 13.35
N ALA A 28 -4.39 -1.73 14.45
CA ALA A 28 -2.98 -1.94 14.72
C ALA A 28 -2.66 -3.45 14.78
N PRO A 29 -1.50 -3.88 14.25
CA PRO A 29 -1.05 -5.27 14.35
C PRO A 29 -0.52 -5.59 15.75
N GLU A 30 -0.50 -6.88 16.10
CA GLU A 30 0.09 -7.37 17.36
C GLU A 30 1.61 -7.17 17.35
N ARG A 31 2.15 -6.46 18.34
CA ARG A 31 3.56 -6.01 18.35
C ARG A 31 4.57 -7.15 18.32
N THR A 32 4.27 -8.28 18.96
CA THR A 32 5.14 -9.45 19.03
C THR A 32 5.25 -10.22 17.71
N LEU A 33 4.32 -10.01 16.78
CA LEU A 33 4.26 -10.70 15.50
C LEU A 33 4.78 -9.85 14.33
N VAL A 34 5.26 -8.63 14.60
CA VAL A 34 5.77 -7.70 13.58
C VAL A 34 7.30 -7.69 13.57
N LYS A 35 7.88 -7.54 12.38
CA LYS A 35 9.31 -7.28 12.16
C LYS A 35 9.51 -6.12 11.18
N PRO A 36 10.62 -5.36 11.28
CA PRO A 36 10.91 -4.32 10.31
C PRO A 36 11.12 -4.92 8.92
N LEU A 37 10.60 -4.25 7.89
CA LEU A 37 10.77 -4.62 6.50
C LEU A 37 11.55 -3.51 5.77
N ASN A 38 12.80 -3.79 5.42
CA ASN A 38 13.64 -2.84 4.71
C ASN A 38 13.30 -2.81 3.21
N SER A 39 13.06 -1.62 2.65
CA SER A 39 12.91 -1.48 1.19
C SER A 39 14.26 -1.71 0.50
N LYS A 40 14.26 -2.54 -0.54
CA LYS A 40 15.43 -2.75 -1.39
C LYS A 40 15.53 -1.73 -2.53
N ALA A 41 14.51 -0.87 -2.71
CA ALA A 41 14.43 0.11 -3.80
C ALA A 41 14.79 -0.46 -5.20
N GLY A 42 14.42 -1.73 -5.46
CA GLY A 42 14.72 -2.43 -6.72
C GLY A 42 16.18 -2.85 -6.91
N ARG A 43 17.02 -2.77 -5.88
CA ARG A 43 18.45 -3.14 -5.91
C ARG A 43 18.71 -4.56 -5.37
N ASN A 44 19.74 -5.20 -5.92
CA ASN A 44 20.25 -6.49 -5.42
C ASN A 44 21.39 -6.31 -4.40
N SER A 45 22.00 -7.42 -3.96
CA SER A 45 23.12 -7.43 -3.01
C SER A 45 24.40 -6.74 -3.52
N LEU A 46 24.54 -6.54 -4.83
CA LEU A 46 25.65 -5.79 -5.43
C LEU A 46 25.32 -4.29 -5.59
N GLY A 47 24.19 -3.82 -5.06
CA GLY A 47 23.72 -2.44 -5.18
C GLY A 47 23.21 -2.07 -6.58
N ARG A 48 23.14 -3.03 -7.52
CA ARG A 48 22.70 -2.78 -8.90
C ARG A 48 21.18 -2.80 -8.99
N VAL A 49 20.62 -1.91 -9.80
CA VAL A 49 19.18 -1.89 -10.11
C VAL A 49 18.87 -3.11 -10.96
N THR A 50 18.15 -4.08 -10.39
CA THR A 50 17.66 -5.27 -11.10
C THR A 50 16.19 -5.15 -11.46
N ILE A 51 15.42 -4.35 -10.70
CA ILE A 51 14.00 -4.07 -10.98
C ILE A 51 13.81 -2.56 -11.12
N ARG A 52 13.40 -2.12 -12.32
CA ARG A 52 13.11 -0.71 -12.62
C ARG A 52 11.77 -0.28 -12.03
N ARG A 53 11.58 1.03 -11.87
CA ARG A 53 10.35 1.67 -11.34
C ARG A 53 9.95 1.18 -9.93
N ARG A 54 10.95 0.80 -9.12
CA ARG A 54 10.81 0.52 -7.69
C ARG A 54 11.59 1.58 -6.91
N GLY A 55 10.98 2.11 -5.87
CA GLY A 55 11.56 3.00 -4.86
C GLY A 55 11.10 2.50 -3.49
#